data_AF-A0A0M4EIQ9-F1
#
_entry.id   AF-A0A0M4EIQ9-F1
#
_cell.length_a   1.000
_cell.length_b   1.000
_cell.length_c   1.000
_cell.angle_alpha   90.00
_cell.angle_beta   90.00
_cell.angle_gamma   90.00
#
_symmetry.space_group_name_H-M   'P 1'
#
loop_
_entity.id
_entity.type
_entity.pdbx_description
1 polymer ?
#
loop_
_entity_poly.entity_id
_entity_poly.type
_entity_poly.pdbx_seq_one_letter_code
_entity_poly.pdbx_strand_id
1 'polypeptide(L)'
;LQQVIVLAWLGYSGVYAKDVQECELLANQSYICRELESFEQLQQYVQDDWVAVRVVNARHTGLENGDEPLPKLRKLQQLDLSQSGGLTLGALGFRDFAALQQLNLSHCQLEQLLAKQFAAAAPLRNLDVSHNDLQLISSELLQQLPNLVYANFSNNLIAELQLDAFKSLKQLLYLQLDTNELENVTIGANAQLQHLHMSNNNLRDFRWCQLRGLPQLRELHLHSNWLEQLDSGIFYALPQLRVLNVSNNNIYAIERSLFLGAEPQLQLLDFSSNNVKQLEDYVFSKLGRLETLNLWYNSISSIGACAFRQLRALQTLQLQGNAIAVLPAELFANLTALRVLNLSHNKLQQLGAHVFGSTLLRNLSYVDLSYNSLQQLHALAFSSLPFLLELRLQRNKLLQLDIRNFAPLRRLQLLTLSENRLLQLDEDVLSTFDKLQLLEINNNQLSYLPALAPHYLPHLQHIQIEGNPWQCSCLDELTSWLHQRQVVYTRAGSAYYSGQKPLCVVTPTPMQQCLRDLLAVQALGIVQHYEQI
;
A
#
# COMPACT_ATOMS: atom_id res chain seq x y z
N LEU A 1 9.37 43.82 -63.42
CA LEU A 1 10.71 43.99 -62.83
C LEU A 1 10.87 42.92 -61.76
N GLN A 2 11.49 41.75 -61.93
CA GLN A 2 12.36 41.15 -62.95
C GLN A 2 12.03 39.64 -63.02
N GLN A 3 11.85 39.10 -64.23
CA GLN A 3 12.27 37.73 -64.55
C GLN A 3 13.82 37.76 -64.71
N VAL A 4 14.61 36.69 -64.63
CA VAL A 4 14.78 35.54 -65.55
C VAL A 4 15.86 34.66 -64.84
N ILE A 5 15.88 33.30 -64.82
CA ILE A 5 16.64 32.43 -65.76
C ILE A 5 16.57 30.93 -65.33
N VAL A 6 15.95 30.11 -66.21
CA VAL A 6 16.40 28.84 -66.86
C VAL A 6 16.75 27.61 -65.98
N LEU A 7 15.98 26.49 -66.00
CA LEU A 7 15.91 25.34 -66.95
C LEU A 7 17.13 24.37 -66.96
N ALA A 8 16.92 23.12 -66.50
CA ALA A 8 17.49 21.81 -66.97
C ALA A 8 17.41 20.77 -65.81
N TRP A 9 16.45 19.83 -65.75
CA TRP A 9 16.37 18.49 -66.36
C TRP A 9 17.48 17.48 -66.01
N LEU A 10 17.01 16.27 -65.64
CA LEU A 10 17.67 14.98 -65.36
C LEU A 10 18.12 14.77 -63.90
N GLY A 11 17.67 13.77 -63.15
CA GLY A 11 16.81 12.63 -63.43
C GLY A 11 16.77 11.69 -62.21
N TYR A 12 15.81 10.78 -62.21
CA TYR A 12 15.85 9.49 -61.51
C TYR A 12 16.34 9.47 -60.06
N SER A 13 15.39 9.47 -59.13
CA SER A 13 15.50 8.58 -57.97
C SER A 13 14.10 8.33 -57.42
N GLY A 14 13.56 7.15 -57.75
CA GLY A 14 12.46 6.59 -57.00
C GLY A 14 12.85 6.58 -55.53
N VAL A 15 12.12 7.33 -54.72
CA VAL A 15 12.19 7.21 -53.28
C VAL A 15 11.43 5.95 -52.95
N TYR A 16 12.16 4.83 -52.96
CA TYR A 16 11.77 3.62 -52.26
C TYR A 16 11.32 4.01 -50.85
N ALA A 17 10.07 3.69 -50.53
CA ALA A 17 9.65 3.54 -49.15
C ALA A 17 10.70 2.65 -48.47
N LYS A 18 11.34 3.15 -47.41
CA LYS A 18 12.21 2.31 -46.60
C LYS A 18 11.35 1.18 -46.04
N ASP A 19 11.62 -0.03 -46.51
CA ASP A 19 11.20 -1.29 -45.90
C ASP A 19 11.43 -1.19 -44.39
N VAL A 20 10.35 -1.00 -43.64
CA VAL A 20 10.37 -1.28 -42.20
C VAL A 20 10.51 -2.79 -42.13
N GLN A 21 11.61 -3.30 -41.57
CA GLN A 21 11.75 -4.72 -41.32
C GLN A 21 10.56 -5.15 -40.45
N GLU A 22 9.66 -5.95 -41.04
CA GLU A 22 8.43 -6.38 -40.37
C GLU A 22 8.73 -7.22 -39.12
N CYS A 23 9.92 -7.82 -39.01
CA CYS A 23 10.40 -8.46 -37.80
C CYS A 23 11.88 -8.17 -37.51
N GLU A 24 12.19 -7.86 -36.25
CA GLU A 24 13.53 -7.53 -35.75
C GLU A 24 13.92 -8.46 -34.58
N LEU A 25 15.20 -8.88 -34.52
CA LEU A 25 15.72 -9.66 -33.39
C LEU A 25 15.88 -8.77 -32.16
N LEU A 26 15.36 -9.23 -31.02
CA LEU A 26 15.58 -8.60 -29.71
C LEU A 26 16.81 -9.21 -29.01
N ALA A 27 16.66 -10.41 -28.44
CA ALA A 27 17.70 -11.16 -27.73
C ALA A 27 17.28 -12.63 -27.57
N ASN A 28 18.23 -13.56 -27.42
CA ASN A 28 17.96 -14.98 -27.14
C ASN A 28 16.89 -15.62 -28.05
N GLN A 29 17.02 -15.42 -29.37
CA GLN A 29 16.07 -15.95 -30.36
C GLN A 29 14.62 -15.44 -30.17
N SER A 30 14.45 -14.30 -29.48
CA SER A 30 13.21 -13.56 -29.36
C SER A 30 13.16 -12.45 -30.40
N TYR A 31 12.03 -12.31 -31.07
CA TYR A 31 11.80 -11.37 -32.15
C TYR A 31 10.59 -10.48 -31.85
N ILE A 32 10.65 -9.24 -32.30
CA ILE A 32 9.51 -8.33 -32.35
C ILE A 32 9.07 -8.20 -33.80
N CYS A 33 7.80 -8.46 -34.07
CA CYS A 33 7.19 -8.25 -35.37
C CYS A 33 6.19 -7.10 -35.29
N ARG A 34 6.11 -6.28 -36.33
CA ARG A 34 5.31 -5.06 -36.36
C ARG A 34 4.36 -5.02 -37.53
N GLU A 35 3.18 -4.46 -37.29
CA GLU A 35 2.15 -4.23 -38.32
C GLU A 35 1.79 -5.51 -39.11
N LEU A 36 1.64 -6.62 -38.39
CA LEU A 36 1.19 -7.89 -38.97
C LEU A 36 -0.34 -7.95 -38.97
N GLU A 37 -0.94 -8.34 -40.08
CA GLU A 37 -2.41 -8.47 -40.20
C GLU A 37 -2.89 -9.89 -39.90
N SER A 38 -2.03 -10.91 -40.05
CA SER A 38 -2.41 -12.29 -39.77
C SER A 38 -1.28 -13.23 -39.32
N PHE A 39 -1.65 -14.39 -38.77
CA PHE A 39 -0.66 -15.44 -38.47
C PHE A 39 -0.03 -16.07 -39.72
N GLU A 40 -0.72 -16.06 -40.87
CA GLU A 40 -0.14 -16.49 -42.15
C GLU A 40 1.00 -15.56 -42.57
N GLN A 41 0.87 -14.25 -42.31
CA GLN A 41 1.97 -13.29 -42.52
C GLN A 41 3.11 -13.57 -41.54
N LEU A 42 2.81 -13.79 -40.25
CA LEU A 42 3.83 -14.15 -39.26
C LEU A 42 4.63 -15.40 -39.69
N GLN A 43 3.94 -16.43 -40.18
CA GLN A 43 4.57 -17.66 -40.66
C GLN A 43 5.57 -17.41 -41.82
N GLN A 44 5.38 -16.38 -42.64
CA GLN A 44 6.33 -16.08 -43.71
C GLN A 44 7.70 -15.66 -43.16
N TYR A 45 7.73 -15.01 -42.00
CA TYR A 45 8.96 -14.51 -41.36
C TYR A 45 9.61 -15.48 -40.40
N VAL A 46 8.82 -16.26 -39.65
CA VAL A 46 9.33 -17.15 -38.60
C VAL A 46 10.31 -18.17 -39.19
N GLN A 47 11.50 -18.23 -38.58
CA GLN A 47 12.55 -19.19 -38.91
C GLN A 47 12.62 -20.31 -37.87
N ASP A 48 13.32 -21.39 -38.22
CA ASP A 48 13.40 -22.63 -37.41
C ASP A 48 14.06 -22.45 -36.04
N ASP A 49 14.89 -21.43 -35.86
CA ASP A 49 15.62 -21.12 -34.63
C ASP A 49 14.90 -20.12 -33.73
N TRP A 50 13.76 -19.57 -34.15
CA TRP A 50 12.98 -18.63 -33.34
C TRP A 50 12.33 -19.33 -32.16
N VAL A 51 12.47 -18.74 -30.97
CA VAL A 51 11.91 -19.28 -29.72
C VAL A 51 10.71 -18.47 -29.28
N ALA A 52 10.78 -17.14 -29.42
CA ALA A 52 9.78 -16.21 -28.89
C ALA A 52 9.44 -15.14 -29.91
N VAL A 53 8.17 -14.78 -30.00
CA VAL A 53 7.69 -13.69 -30.85
C VAL A 53 6.79 -12.76 -30.04
N ARG A 54 7.00 -11.46 -30.23
CA ARG A 54 6.06 -10.42 -29.81
C ARG A 54 5.52 -9.69 -31.03
N VAL A 55 4.20 -9.56 -31.14
CA VAL A 55 3.54 -8.80 -32.21
C VAL A 55 3.11 -7.44 -31.67
N VAL A 56 3.48 -6.38 -32.38
CA VAL A 56 3.15 -4.99 -32.04
C VAL A 56 2.55 -4.29 -33.25
N ASN A 57 1.25 -4.05 -33.20
CA ASN A 57 0.51 -3.38 -34.27
C ASN A 57 0.07 -1.99 -33.83
N ALA A 58 -0.14 -1.09 -34.79
CA ALA A 58 -0.87 0.14 -34.54
C ALA A 58 -2.29 -0.18 -34.01
N ARG A 59 -2.90 0.76 -33.27
CA ARG A 59 -4.19 0.57 -32.56
C ARG A 59 -5.41 0.21 -33.44
N HIS A 60 -5.25 0.06 -34.75
CA HIS A 60 -6.34 -0.16 -35.70
C HIS A 60 -6.12 -1.37 -36.63
N THR A 61 -4.99 -2.07 -36.50
CA THR A 61 -4.66 -3.27 -37.27
C THR A 61 -4.76 -4.46 -36.31
N GLY A 62 -5.94 -5.08 -36.24
CA GLY A 62 -6.12 -6.32 -35.49
C GLY A 62 -5.42 -7.50 -36.18
N LEU A 63 -5.09 -8.53 -35.41
CA LEU A 63 -4.47 -9.75 -35.93
C LEU A 63 -5.53 -10.82 -36.17
N GLU A 64 -5.55 -11.39 -37.36
CA GLU A 64 -6.47 -12.47 -37.72
C GLU A 64 -5.75 -13.82 -37.82
N ASN A 65 -6.51 -14.88 -37.55
CA ASN A 65 -6.05 -16.24 -37.75
C ASN A 65 -7.06 -16.97 -38.63
N GLY A 66 -6.64 -17.31 -39.84
CA GLY A 66 -7.44 -18.07 -40.79
C GLY A 66 -7.58 -19.55 -40.39
N ASP A 67 -8.10 -20.33 -41.33
CA ASP A 67 -8.26 -21.79 -41.18
C ASP A 67 -7.16 -22.58 -41.91
N GLU A 68 -6.11 -21.91 -42.40
CA GLU A 68 -4.98 -22.53 -43.09
C GLU A 68 -3.93 -23.07 -42.09
N PRO A 69 -3.28 -24.21 -42.37
CA PRO A 69 -2.24 -24.75 -41.49
C PRO A 69 -1.01 -23.84 -41.38
N LEU A 70 -0.47 -23.71 -40.16
CA LEU A 70 0.69 -22.87 -39.85
C LEU A 70 1.93 -23.70 -39.40
N PRO A 71 2.49 -24.59 -40.26
CA PRO A 71 3.55 -25.53 -39.86
C PRO A 71 4.83 -24.88 -39.33
N LYS A 72 5.21 -23.67 -39.77
CA LYS A 72 6.45 -23.02 -39.28
C LYS A 72 6.32 -22.48 -37.86
N LEU A 73 5.10 -22.26 -37.37
CA LEU A 73 4.87 -21.74 -36.02
C LEU A 73 4.95 -22.84 -34.94
N ARG A 74 5.02 -24.12 -35.35
CA ARG A 74 5.02 -25.29 -34.45
C ARG A 74 6.12 -25.31 -33.40
N LYS A 75 7.27 -24.68 -33.69
CA LYS A 75 8.44 -24.67 -32.81
C LYS A 75 8.47 -23.49 -31.84
N LEU A 76 7.61 -22.47 -32.05
CA LEU A 76 7.56 -21.31 -31.17
C LEU A 76 7.13 -21.73 -29.76
N GLN A 77 7.86 -21.24 -28.78
CA GLN A 77 7.64 -21.54 -27.37
C GLN A 77 6.95 -20.39 -26.64
N GLN A 78 7.11 -19.16 -27.12
CA GLN A 78 6.51 -17.97 -26.51
C GLN A 78 5.88 -17.08 -27.57
N LEU A 79 4.66 -16.64 -27.29
CA LEU A 79 3.93 -15.72 -28.15
C LEU A 79 3.29 -14.62 -27.30
N ASP A 80 3.64 -13.37 -27.59
CA ASP A 80 3.11 -12.18 -26.96
C ASP A 80 2.33 -11.34 -27.97
N LEU A 81 1.00 -11.30 -27.80
CA LEU A 81 0.06 -10.55 -28.62
C LEU A 81 -0.52 -9.35 -27.86
N SER A 82 0.07 -8.98 -26.71
CA SER A 82 -0.48 -7.92 -25.84
C SER A 82 -0.64 -6.54 -26.48
N GLN A 83 -0.03 -6.35 -27.64
CA GLN A 83 -0.08 -5.12 -28.42
C GLN A 83 -0.47 -5.39 -29.88
N SER A 84 -1.22 -6.46 -30.15
CA SER A 84 -1.62 -6.84 -31.51
C SER A 84 -2.77 -5.99 -32.08
N GLY A 85 -3.29 -5.01 -31.36
CA GLY A 85 -4.38 -4.14 -31.83
C GLY A 85 -5.75 -4.82 -31.92
N GLY A 86 -5.90 -5.99 -31.30
CA GLY A 86 -7.07 -6.87 -31.39
C GLY A 86 -6.68 -8.26 -31.90
N LEU A 87 -7.48 -9.28 -31.59
CA LEU A 87 -7.24 -10.65 -32.05
C LEU A 87 -8.54 -11.36 -32.43
N THR A 88 -8.63 -11.77 -33.69
CA THR A 88 -9.74 -12.60 -34.20
C THR A 88 -9.24 -14.01 -34.45
N LEU A 89 -9.76 -14.99 -33.72
CA LEU A 89 -9.34 -16.38 -33.81
C LEU A 89 -10.32 -17.21 -34.66
N GLY A 90 -9.81 -17.79 -35.75
CA GLY A 90 -10.51 -18.83 -36.54
C GLY A 90 -10.71 -20.15 -35.79
N ALA A 91 -11.17 -21.18 -36.51
CA ALA A 91 -11.52 -22.46 -35.88
C ALA A 91 -10.29 -23.23 -35.36
N LEU A 92 -9.13 -23.05 -36.01
CA LEU A 92 -7.87 -23.70 -35.61
C LEU A 92 -7.17 -22.98 -34.46
N GLY A 93 -7.33 -21.66 -34.31
CA GLY A 93 -6.74 -20.92 -33.20
C GLY A 93 -5.25 -21.20 -33.02
N PHE A 94 -4.86 -21.61 -31.82
CA PHE A 94 -3.48 -21.91 -31.45
C PHE A 94 -3.07 -23.38 -31.68
N ARG A 95 -3.88 -24.21 -32.36
CA ARG A 95 -3.60 -25.65 -32.53
C ARG A 95 -2.28 -25.95 -33.24
N ASP A 96 -1.83 -25.08 -34.14
CA ASP A 96 -0.54 -25.25 -34.82
C ASP A 96 0.67 -24.80 -33.98
N PHE A 97 0.47 -24.15 -32.85
CA PHE A 97 1.57 -23.75 -31.95
C PHE A 97 1.94 -24.90 -30.99
N ALA A 98 2.40 -26.01 -31.56
CA ALA A 98 2.57 -27.29 -30.85
C ALA A 98 3.61 -27.28 -29.72
N ALA A 99 4.56 -26.34 -29.70
CA ALA A 99 5.59 -26.20 -28.66
C ALA A 99 5.33 -25.03 -27.70
N LEU A 100 4.19 -24.35 -27.80
CA LEU A 100 3.92 -23.10 -27.09
C LEU A 100 3.75 -23.32 -25.58
N GLN A 101 4.64 -22.72 -24.80
CA GLN A 101 4.65 -22.80 -23.34
C GLN A 101 4.16 -21.51 -22.68
N GLN A 102 4.33 -20.36 -23.34
CA GLN A 102 3.91 -19.06 -22.84
C GLN A 102 3.07 -18.34 -23.88
N LEU A 103 1.90 -17.88 -23.46
CA LEU A 103 0.97 -17.17 -24.31
C LEU A 103 0.41 -15.96 -23.57
N ASN A 104 0.68 -14.77 -24.11
CA ASN A 104 0.13 -13.52 -23.62
C ASN A 104 -0.87 -12.96 -24.64
N LEU A 105 -2.13 -12.98 -24.25
CA LEU A 105 -3.29 -12.47 -24.98
C LEU A 105 -3.93 -11.29 -24.24
N SER A 106 -3.18 -10.59 -23.37
CA SER A 106 -3.73 -9.42 -22.70
C SER A 106 -4.09 -8.32 -23.69
N HIS A 107 -5.08 -7.47 -23.39
CA HIS A 107 -5.46 -6.34 -24.27
C HIS A 107 -5.77 -6.73 -25.73
N CYS A 108 -6.24 -7.94 -25.97
CA CYS A 108 -6.55 -8.47 -27.31
C CYS A 108 -8.02 -8.29 -27.72
N GLN A 109 -8.84 -7.64 -26.89
CA GLN A 109 -10.28 -7.42 -27.12
C GLN A 109 -11.06 -8.74 -27.30
N LEU A 110 -10.65 -9.78 -26.56
CA LEU A 110 -11.28 -11.10 -26.64
C LEU A 110 -12.57 -11.14 -25.82
N GLU A 111 -13.69 -11.44 -26.46
CA GLU A 111 -14.97 -11.69 -25.76
C GLU A 111 -15.10 -13.15 -25.27
N GLN A 112 -14.40 -14.08 -25.93
CA GLN A 112 -14.42 -15.50 -25.58
C GLN A 112 -13.12 -16.19 -25.96
N LEU A 113 -12.83 -17.29 -25.26
CA LEU A 113 -11.73 -18.20 -25.57
C LEU A 113 -12.27 -19.64 -25.52
N LEU A 114 -12.17 -20.36 -26.64
CA LEU A 114 -12.86 -21.64 -26.82
C LEU A 114 -11.88 -22.82 -26.79
N ALA A 115 -12.30 -23.92 -26.17
CA ALA A 115 -11.51 -25.15 -26.09
C ALA A 115 -11.00 -25.64 -27.47
N LYS A 116 -11.83 -25.54 -28.51
CA LYS A 116 -11.50 -25.97 -29.88
C LYS A 116 -10.31 -25.21 -30.50
N GLN A 117 -9.97 -24.04 -29.98
CA GLN A 117 -8.84 -23.23 -30.44
C GLN A 117 -7.49 -23.74 -29.89
N PHE A 118 -7.49 -24.74 -29.01
CA PHE A 118 -6.28 -25.33 -28.46
C PHE A 118 -6.17 -26.80 -28.83
N ALA A 119 -4.92 -27.28 -28.95
CA ALA A 119 -4.67 -28.70 -29.10
C ALA A 119 -4.96 -29.44 -27.78
N ALA A 120 -5.32 -30.71 -27.90
CA ALA A 120 -5.52 -31.56 -26.73
C ALA A 120 -4.23 -31.66 -25.91
N ALA A 121 -4.32 -31.27 -24.64
CA ALA A 121 -3.20 -31.20 -23.72
C ALA A 121 -2.05 -30.30 -24.22
N ALA A 122 -2.38 -29.07 -24.63
CA ALA A 122 -1.38 -28.09 -25.06
C ALA A 122 -0.27 -27.94 -23.99
N PRO A 123 1.00 -27.75 -24.40
CA PRO A 123 2.13 -27.66 -23.47
C PRO A 123 2.21 -26.30 -22.74
N LEU A 124 1.16 -25.48 -22.81
CA LEU A 124 1.09 -24.18 -22.16
C LEU A 124 1.27 -24.31 -20.65
N ARG A 125 2.21 -23.53 -20.13
CA ARG A 125 2.54 -23.39 -18.72
C ARG A 125 2.12 -22.02 -18.18
N ASN A 126 2.15 -21.00 -19.02
CA ASN A 126 1.79 -19.64 -18.67
C ASN A 126 0.76 -19.11 -19.67
N LEU A 127 -0.40 -18.71 -19.16
CA LEU A 127 -1.44 -18.05 -19.93
C LEU A 127 -1.80 -16.73 -19.27
N ASP A 128 -1.66 -15.63 -20.00
CA ASP A 128 -2.21 -14.34 -19.62
C ASP A 128 -3.30 -13.95 -20.63
N VAL A 129 -4.53 -13.77 -20.15
CA VAL A 129 -5.69 -13.31 -20.91
C VAL A 129 -6.33 -12.10 -20.23
N SER A 130 -5.55 -11.35 -19.45
CA SER A 130 -6.06 -10.20 -18.70
C SER A 130 -6.42 -9.01 -19.59
N HIS A 131 -7.26 -8.09 -19.10
CA HIS A 131 -7.66 -6.90 -19.86
C HIS A 131 -8.34 -7.24 -21.20
N ASN A 132 -9.30 -8.17 -21.15
CA ASN A 132 -10.18 -8.52 -22.25
C ASN A 132 -11.64 -8.42 -21.78
N ASP A 133 -12.58 -8.94 -22.57
CA ASP A 133 -14.02 -8.86 -22.30
C ASP A 133 -14.62 -10.25 -22.05
N LEU A 134 -13.83 -11.19 -21.50
CA LEU A 134 -14.26 -12.56 -21.24
C LEU A 134 -15.36 -12.59 -20.17
N GLN A 135 -16.43 -13.35 -20.41
CA GLN A 135 -17.57 -13.45 -19.48
C GLN A 135 -17.65 -14.79 -18.72
N LEU A 136 -17.02 -15.85 -19.24
CA LEU A 136 -17.11 -17.21 -18.71
C LEU A 136 -15.75 -17.91 -18.82
N ILE A 137 -15.35 -18.61 -17.75
CA ILE A 137 -14.30 -19.62 -17.82
C ILE A 137 -14.93 -21.00 -17.83
N SER A 138 -14.78 -21.71 -18.96
CA SER A 138 -15.32 -23.05 -19.13
C SER A 138 -14.32 -24.15 -18.72
N SER A 139 -14.87 -25.26 -18.23
CA SER A 139 -14.11 -26.45 -17.87
C SER A 139 -13.52 -27.13 -19.09
N GLU A 140 -14.18 -27.06 -20.26
CA GLU A 140 -13.70 -27.65 -21.50
C GLU A 140 -12.44 -26.95 -22.00
N LEU A 141 -12.34 -25.62 -21.82
CA LEU A 141 -11.13 -24.85 -22.14
C LEU A 141 -9.96 -25.31 -21.26
N LEU A 142 -10.15 -25.31 -19.93
CA LEU A 142 -9.09 -25.64 -18.99
C LEU A 142 -8.68 -27.12 -19.05
N GLN A 143 -9.54 -28.03 -19.52
CA GLN A 143 -9.16 -29.41 -19.81
C GLN A 143 -8.13 -29.51 -20.94
N GLN A 144 -8.11 -28.58 -21.90
CA GLN A 144 -7.09 -28.56 -22.96
C GLN A 144 -5.73 -28.06 -22.48
N LEU A 145 -5.66 -27.42 -21.31
CA LEU A 145 -4.48 -26.72 -20.79
C LEU A 145 -3.94 -27.34 -19.47
N PRO A 146 -3.77 -28.67 -19.35
CA PRO A 146 -3.52 -29.34 -18.07
C PRO A 146 -2.16 -28.99 -17.42
N ASN A 147 -1.23 -28.42 -18.18
CA ASN A 147 0.14 -28.10 -17.75
C ASN A 147 0.31 -26.67 -17.24
N LEU A 148 -0.78 -25.90 -17.13
CA LEU A 148 -0.71 -24.53 -16.62
C LEU A 148 -0.15 -24.50 -15.19
N VAL A 149 0.83 -23.62 -15.01
CA VAL A 149 1.49 -23.26 -13.75
C VAL A 149 1.04 -21.87 -13.31
N TYR A 150 0.84 -20.96 -14.27
CA TYR A 150 0.36 -19.60 -14.07
C TYR A 150 -0.80 -19.31 -15.03
N ALA A 151 -1.90 -18.79 -14.49
CA ALA A 151 -3.03 -18.34 -15.27
C ALA A 151 -3.54 -16.99 -14.76
N ASN A 152 -3.62 -16.01 -15.66
CA ASN A 152 -4.11 -14.66 -15.37
C ASN A 152 -5.34 -14.35 -16.20
N PHE A 153 -6.48 -14.20 -15.52
CA PHE A 153 -7.78 -13.84 -16.06
C PHE A 153 -8.27 -12.50 -15.48
N SER A 154 -7.38 -11.69 -14.90
CA SER A 154 -7.75 -10.42 -14.27
C SER A 154 -8.27 -9.38 -15.28
N ASN A 155 -9.02 -8.39 -14.81
CA ASN A 155 -9.53 -7.29 -15.64
C ASN A 155 -10.34 -7.82 -16.85
N ASN A 156 -11.37 -8.60 -16.57
CA ASN A 156 -12.33 -9.10 -17.56
C ASN A 156 -13.76 -8.84 -17.05
N LEU A 157 -14.76 -9.39 -17.73
CA LEU A 157 -16.18 -9.31 -17.36
C LEU A 157 -16.69 -10.67 -16.83
N ILE A 158 -15.81 -11.45 -16.19
CA ILE A 158 -16.13 -12.84 -15.83
C ILE A 158 -17.12 -12.84 -14.68
N ALA A 159 -18.37 -13.21 -14.96
CA ALA A 159 -19.41 -13.34 -13.96
C ALA A 159 -19.57 -14.81 -13.49
N GLU A 160 -19.25 -15.77 -14.37
CA GLU A 160 -19.44 -17.20 -14.10
C GLU A 160 -18.14 -18.01 -14.28
N LEU A 161 -17.91 -18.93 -13.34
CA LEU A 161 -16.95 -20.02 -13.48
C LEU A 161 -17.72 -21.32 -13.52
N GLN A 162 -17.56 -22.11 -14.58
CA GLN A 162 -18.17 -23.45 -14.63
C GLN A 162 -17.64 -24.30 -13.47
N LEU A 163 -18.49 -25.14 -12.91
CA LEU A 163 -18.17 -25.96 -11.75
C LEU A 163 -16.86 -26.76 -11.96
N ASP A 164 -15.94 -26.67 -10.99
CA ASP A 164 -14.67 -27.40 -11.00
C ASP A 164 -13.78 -27.10 -12.24
N ALA A 165 -13.93 -25.95 -12.91
CA ALA A 165 -13.21 -25.65 -14.15
C ALA A 165 -11.68 -25.82 -14.02
N PHE A 166 -11.09 -25.47 -12.87
CA PHE A 166 -9.65 -25.56 -12.62
C PHE A 166 -9.18 -26.92 -12.05
N LYS A 167 -10.08 -27.90 -11.89
CA LYS A 167 -9.79 -29.19 -11.25
C LYS A 167 -8.76 -30.03 -12.01
N SER A 168 -8.69 -29.91 -13.33
CA SER A 168 -7.73 -30.63 -14.17
C SER A 168 -6.30 -30.11 -14.02
N LEU A 169 -6.11 -28.87 -13.57
CA LEU A 169 -4.83 -28.15 -13.60
C LEU A 169 -3.93 -28.53 -12.42
N LYS A 170 -3.37 -29.74 -12.44
CA LYS A 170 -2.61 -30.30 -11.30
C LYS A 170 -1.28 -29.61 -11.02
N GLN A 171 -0.79 -28.77 -11.93
CA GLN A 171 0.47 -28.03 -11.79
C GLN A 171 0.27 -26.54 -11.47
N LEU A 172 -0.98 -26.08 -11.36
CA LEU A 172 -1.28 -24.66 -11.18
C LEU A 172 -0.77 -24.18 -9.83
N LEU A 173 0.06 -23.13 -9.85
CA LEU A 173 0.63 -22.51 -8.66
C LEU A 173 0.04 -21.12 -8.41
N TYR A 174 -0.28 -20.40 -9.49
CA TYR A 174 -0.78 -19.02 -9.45
C TYR A 174 -2.05 -18.90 -10.28
N LEU A 175 -3.10 -18.37 -9.67
CA LEU A 175 -4.36 -18.04 -10.32
C LEU A 175 -4.79 -16.63 -9.96
N GLN A 176 -4.91 -15.78 -10.98
CA GLN A 176 -5.36 -14.39 -10.83
C GLN A 176 -6.71 -14.21 -11.52
N LEU A 177 -7.70 -13.75 -10.74
CA LEU A 177 -9.08 -13.48 -11.15
C LEU A 177 -9.51 -12.07 -10.69
N ASP A 178 -8.55 -11.20 -10.33
CA ASP A 178 -8.84 -9.86 -9.81
C ASP A 178 -9.59 -9.00 -10.83
N THR A 179 -10.47 -8.11 -10.37
CA THR A 179 -11.22 -7.18 -11.24
C THR A 179 -12.05 -7.92 -12.28
N ASN A 180 -13.09 -8.58 -11.80
CA ASN A 180 -14.10 -9.31 -12.59
C ASN A 180 -15.48 -9.12 -11.92
N GLU A 181 -16.50 -9.85 -12.35
CA GLU A 181 -17.88 -9.76 -11.85
C GLU A 181 -18.29 -10.98 -11.00
N LEU A 182 -17.32 -11.73 -10.47
CA LEU A 182 -17.59 -13.00 -9.80
C LEU A 182 -18.39 -12.81 -8.51
N GLU A 183 -19.53 -13.50 -8.40
CA GLU A 183 -20.32 -13.56 -7.17
C GLU A 183 -19.97 -14.77 -6.30
N ASN A 184 -19.61 -15.89 -6.93
CA ASN A 184 -19.28 -17.16 -6.29
C ASN A 184 -18.15 -17.86 -7.06
N VAL A 185 -17.26 -18.57 -6.35
CA VAL A 185 -16.11 -19.23 -6.98
C VAL A 185 -15.94 -20.66 -6.50
N THR A 186 -15.82 -21.60 -7.46
CA THR A 186 -15.49 -23.01 -7.20
C THR A 186 -14.24 -23.43 -7.97
N ILE A 187 -13.07 -23.31 -7.35
CA ILE A 187 -11.80 -23.71 -7.99
C ILE A 187 -11.71 -25.25 -8.15
N GLY A 188 -12.35 -25.99 -7.26
CA GLY A 188 -12.20 -27.44 -7.15
C GLY A 188 -10.88 -27.82 -6.46
N ALA A 189 -10.60 -29.13 -6.36
CA ALA A 189 -9.41 -29.63 -5.68
C ALA A 189 -8.13 -29.37 -6.51
N ASN A 190 -7.36 -28.36 -6.09
CA ASN A 190 -6.07 -27.98 -6.67
C ASN A 190 -4.97 -28.00 -5.61
N ALA A 191 -4.33 -29.17 -5.45
CA ALA A 191 -3.43 -29.43 -4.34
C ALA A 191 -2.09 -28.67 -4.39
N GLN A 192 -1.75 -28.06 -5.53
CA GLN A 192 -0.49 -27.35 -5.72
C GLN A 192 -0.64 -25.83 -5.70
N LEU A 193 -1.88 -25.32 -5.78
CA LEU A 193 -2.13 -23.87 -5.83
C LEU A 193 -1.59 -23.19 -4.58
N GLN A 194 -0.76 -22.17 -4.79
CA GLN A 194 -0.09 -21.42 -3.72
C GLN A 194 -0.59 -19.98 -3.61
N HIS A 195 -0.97 -19.37 -4.74
CA HIS A 195 -1.41 -17.98 -4.80
C HIS A 195 -2.76 -17.91 -5.52
N LEU A 196 -3.77 -17.40 -4.81
CA LEU A 196 -5.12 -17.22 -5.34
C LEU A 196 -5.56 -15.77 -5.10
N HIS A 197 -5.76 -15.05 -6.19
CA HIS A 197 -6.19 -13.66 -6.15
C HIS A 197 -7.57 -13.53 -6.79
N MET A 198 -8.53 -13.01 -6.03
CA MET A 198 -9.93 -12.83 -6.44
C MET A 198 -10.46 -11.50 -5.91
N SER A 199 -9.59 -10.49 -5.87
CA SER A 199 -9.89 -9.17 -5.32
C SER A 199 -10.72 -8.37 -6.32
N ASN A 200 -11.42 -7.32 -5.86
CA ASN A 200 -12.21 -6.46 -6.74
C ASN A 200 -13.23 -7.26 -7.57
N ASN A 201 -14.08 -8.02 -6.89
CA ASN A 201 -15.14 -8.84 -7.47
C ASN A 201 -16.45 -8.59 -6.67
N ASN A 202 -17.48 -9.37 -6.96
CA ASN A 202 -18.78 -9.28 -6.29
C ASN A 202 -19.00 -10.37 -5.23
N LEU A 203 -17.93 -10.91 -4.63
CA LEU A 203 -18.04 -12.04 -3.70
C LEU A 203 -18.75 -11.63 -2.41
N ARG A 204 -19.86 -12.30 -2.07
CA ARG A 204 -20.65 -12.04 -0.86
C ARG A 204 -20.82 -13.28 0.03
N ASP A 205 -21.49 -14.30 -0.50
CA ASP A 205 -21.81 -15.55 0.22
C ASP A 205 -20.76 -16.65 -0.03
N PHE A 206 -19.50 -16.30 0.21
CA PHE A 206 -18.39 -17.20 -0.10
C PHE A 206 -18.39 -18.45 0.81
N ARG A 207 -18.49 -19.64 0.20
CA ARG A 207 -18.48 -20.92 0.94
C ARG A 207 -17.04 -21.36 1.23
N TRP A 208 -16.49 -20.94 2.35
CA TRP A 208 -15.11 -21.21 2.77
C TRP A 208 -14.71 -22.69 2.80
N CYS A 209 -15.67 -23.60 3.01
CA CYS A 209 -15.44 -25.04 2.96
C CYS A 209 -14.92 -25.53 1.59
N GLN A 210 -15.15 -24.79 0.51
CA GLN A 210 -14.66 -25.08 -0.83
C GLN A 210 -13.14 -24.94 -0.93
N LEU A 211 -12.51 -24.14 -0.06
CA LEU A 211 -11.05 -23.97 -0.02
C LEU A 211 -10.31 -25.18 0.57
N ARG A 212 -11.01 -26.18 1.14
CA ARG A 212 -10.39 -27.43 1.63
C ARG A 212 -9.60 -28.18 0.55
N GLY A 213 -9.93 -27.95 -0.72
CA GLY A 213 -9.20 -28.51 -1.87
C GLY A 213 -7.83 -27.88 -2.13
N LEU A 214 -7.42 -26.85 -1.37
CA LEU A 214 -6.22 -26.03 -1.61
C LEU A 214 -5.22 -26.07 -0.44
N PRO A 215 -4.72 -27.26 -0.04
CA PRO A 215 -3.91 -27.43 1.18
C PRO A 215 -2.55 -26.72 1.16
N GLN A 216 -2.04 -26.34 -0.02
CA GLN A 216 -0.75 -25.66 -0.18
C GLN A 216 -0.87 -24.14 -0.35
N LEU A 217 -2.08 -23.58 -0.24
CA LEU A 217 -2.30 -22.15 -0.44
C LEU A 217 -1.52 -21.34 0.61
N ARG A 218 -0.75 -20.37 0.13
CA ARG A 218 0.09 -19.48 0.94
C ARG A 218 -0.45 -18.06 0.96
N GLU A 219 -1.03 -17.61 -0.15
CA GLU A 219 -1.54 -16.26 -0.30
C GLU A 219 -2.96 -16.29 -0.85
N LEU A 220 -3.87 -15.63 -0.12
CA LEU A 220 -5.26 -15.47 -0.50
C LEU A 220 -5.63 -13.99 -0.43
N HIS A 221 -5.94 -13.43 -1.61
CA HIS A 221 -6.34 -12.05 -1.77
C HIS A 221 -7.82 -11.98 -2.16
N LEU A 222 -8.62 -11.35 -1.30
CA LEU A 222 -10.07 -11.21 -1.38
C LEU A 222 -10.50 -9.76 -1.11
N HIS A 223 -9.58 -8.80 -1.19
CA HIS A 223 -9.89 -7.42 -0.86
C HIS A 223 -10.86 -6.82 -1.86
N SER A 224 -11.62 -5.79 -1.46
CA SER A 224 -12.59 -5.11 -2.35
C SER A 224 -13.64 -6.09 -2.88
N ASN A 225 -14.31 -6.77 -1.96
CA ASN A 225 -15.46 -7.63 -2.22
C ASN A 225 -16.59 -7.25 -1.24
N TRP A 226 -17.65 -8.05 -1.15
CA TRP A 226 -18.80 -7.80 -0.28
C TRP A 226 -18.89 -8.78 0.89
N LEU A 227 -17.77 -9.38 1.31
CA LEU A 227 -17.76 -10.38 2.38
C LEU A 227 -18.22 -9.78 3.71
N GLU A 228 -19.17 -10.44 4.38
CA GLU A 228 -19.71 -10.00 5.67
C GLU A 228 -19.09 -10.75 6.87
N GLN A 229 -18.58 -11.97 6.65
CA GLN A 229 -17.98 -12.80 7.69
C GLN A 229 -17.00 -13.81 7.09
N LEU A 230 -16.08 -14.31 7.93
CA LEU A 230 -15.23 -15.46 7.62
C LEU A 230 -15.75 -16.70 8.39
N ASP A 231 -15.67 -17.89 7.80
CA ASP A 231 -16.06 -19.11 8.53
C ASP A 231 -15.05 -19.46 9.64
N SER A 232 -15.59 -19.97 10.74
CA SER A 232 -14.79 -20.52 11.84
C SER A 232 -13.84 -21.62 11.36
N GLY A 233 -12.60 -21.60 11.85
CA GLY A 233 -11.61 -22.64 11.52
C GLY A 233 -11.16 -22.68 10.06
N ILE A 234 -11.27 -21.58 9.30
CA ILE A 234 -10.75 -21.50 7.91
C ILE A 234 -9.28 -21.98 7.79
N PHE A 235 -8.45 -21.73 8.81
CA PHE A 235 -7.05 -22.16 8.81
C PHE A 235 -6.86 -23.67 8.99
N TYR A 236 -7.91 -24.43 9.34
CA TYR A 236 -7.90 -25.89 9.22
C TYR A 236 -7.93 -26.32 7.75
N ALA A 237 -8.66 -25.58 6.90
CA ALA A 237 -8.72 -25.82 5.47
C ALA A 237 -7.45 -25.33 4.75
N LEU A 238 -6.82 -24.27 5.28
CA LEU A 238 -5.66 -23.60 4.69
C LEU A 238 -4.45 -23.61 5.64
N PRO A 239 -3.85 -24.78 5.93
CA PRO A 239 -2.83 -24.91 6.96
C PRO A 239 -1.50 -24.20 6.62
N GLN A 240 -1.24 -23.91 5.35
CA GLN A 240 -0.01 -23.26 4.87
C GLN A 240 -0.17 -21.75 4.63
N LEU A 241 -1.34 -21.17 4.94
CA LEU A 241 -1.63 -19.77 4.62
C LEU A 241 -0.74 -18.82 5.42
N ARG A 242 -0.07 -17.92 4.71
CA ARG A 242 0.84 -16.91 5.24
C ARG A 242 0.29 -15.49 5.08
N VAL A 243 -0.43 -15.24 4.00
CA VAL A 243 -1.04 -13.95 3.69
C VAL A 243 -2.53 -14.14 3.50
N LEU A 244 -3.31 -13.43 4.30
CA LEU A 244 -4.75 -13.30 4.12
C LEU A 244 -5.09 -11.81 4.04
N ASN A 245 -5.56 -11.38 2.87
CA ASN A 245 -6.02 -10.02 2.66
C ASN A 245 -7.53 -10.02 2.37
N VAL A 246 -8.31 -9.54 3.34
CA VAL A 246 -9.77 -9.37 3.27
C VAL A 246 -10.14 -7.89 3.47
N SER A 247 -9.23 -6.96 3.16
CA SER A 247 -9.48 -5.53 3.34
C SER A 247 -10.57 -5.01 2.41
N ASN A 248 -11.16 -3.85 2.73
CA ASN A 248 -12.20 -3.24 1.93
C ASN A 248 -13.37 -4.22 1.64
N ASN A 249 -13.92 -4.79 2.70
CA ASN A 249 -15.08 -5.69 2.70
C ASN A 249 -16.10 -5.19 3.74
N ASN A 250 -17.15 -5.97 4.01
CA ASN A 250 -18.19 -5.62 4.98
C ASN A 250 -18.07 -6.38 6.31
N ILE A 251 -16.89 -6.91 6.64
CA ILE A 251 -16.71 -7.80 7.79
C ILE A 251 -16.87 -7.04 9.10
N TYR A 252 -17.77 -7.50 9.97
CA TYR A 252 -18.15 -6.77 11.19
C TYR A 252 -17.54 -7.31 12.49
N ALA A 253 -16.91 -8.49 12.46
CA ALA A 253 -16.32 -9.11 13.64
C ALA A 253 -15.08 -9.96 13.31
N ILE A 254 -14.16 -10.02 14.28
CA ILE A 254 -13.06 -10.98 14.29
C ILE A 254 -13.24 -11.83 15.53
N GLU A 255 -13.60 -13.09 15.35
CA GLU A 255 -13.84 -14.01 16.46
C GLU A 255 -12.62 -14.90 16.72
N ARG A 256 -12.43 -15.30 17.98
CA ARG A 256 -11.43 -16.33 18.35
C ARG A 256 -11.65 -17.65 17.59
N SER A 257 -12.90 -17.95 17.26
CA SER A 257 -13.33 -19.15 16.53
C SER A 257 -12.70 -19.26 15.13
N LEU A 258 -12.35 -18.12 14.51
CA LEU A 258 -11.68 -18.07 13.20
C LEU A 258 -10.33 -18.78 13.21
N PHE A 259 -9.59 -18.67 14.31
CA PHE A 259 -8.22 -19.15 14.46
C PHE A 259 -8.11 -20.48 15.23
N LEU A 260 -9.20 -21.24 15.36
CA LEU A 260 -9.20 -22.55 16.00
C LEU A 260 -8.35 -23.57 15.21
N GLY A 261 -7.75 -24.52 15.94
CA GLY A 261 -6.95 -25.61 15.36
C GLY A 261 -5.46 -25.49 15.66
N ALA A 262 -4.64 -26.02 14.74
CA ALA A 262 -3.18 -25.88 14.76
C ALA A 262 -2.80 -24.41 14.56
N GLU A 263 -1.63 -24.01 15.09
CA GLU A 263 -1.13 -22.63 14.99
C GLU A 263 -1.01 -22.22 13.50
N PRO A 264 -1.80 -21.23 13.04
CA PRO A 264 -1.74 -20.78 11.65
C PRO A 264 -0.34 -20.29 11.28
N GLN A 265 0.06 -20.52 10.03
CA GLN A 265 1.33 -20.04 9.47
C GLN A 265 1.30 -18.56 9.07
N LEU A 266 0.29 -17.83 9.53
CA LEU A 266 -0.05 -16.50 9.09
C LEU A 266 1.01 -15.48 9.52
N GLN A 267 1.51 -14.72 8.55
CA GLN A 267 2.52 -13.66 8.71
C GLN A 267 1.90 -12.28 8.46
N LEU A 268 0.94 -12.18 7.54
CA LEU A 268 0.20 -10.96 7.25
C LEU A 268 -1.30 -11.22 7.31
N LEU A 269 -1.99 -10.41 8.12
CA LEU A 269 -3.44 -10.39 8.21
C LEU A 269 -3.94 -8.98 7.97
N ASP A 270 -4.69 -8.80 6.88
CA ASP A 270 -5.28 -7.51 6.52
C ASP A 270 -6.81 -7.54 6.61
N PHE A 271 -7.31 -6.82 7.60
CA PHE A 271 -8.73 -6.57 7.88
C PHE A 271 -9.06 -5.07 7.76
N SER A 272 -8.19 -4.27 7.15
CA SER A 272 -8.43 -2.83 7.02
C SER A 272 -9.68 -2.50 6.19
N SER A 273 -10.25 -1.31 6.38
CA SER A 273 -11.45 -0.87 5.65
C SER A 273 -12.60 -1.88 5.74
N ASN A 274 -12.94 -2.29 6.96
CA ASN A 274 -14.07 -3.17 7.27
C ASN A 274 -14.95 -2.54 8.36
N ASN A 275 -15.90 -3.30 8.91
CA ASN A 275 -16.88 -2.82 9.90
C ASN A 275 -16.62 -3.35 11.31
N VAL A 276 -15.40 -3.77 11.64
CA VAL A 276 -15.07 -4.36 12.95
C VAL A 276 -15.24 -3.33 14.05
N LYS A 277 -15.99 -3.67 15.11
CA LYS A 277 -16.33 -2.74 16.20
C LYS A 277 -15.53 -2.93 17.49
N GLN A 278 -15.10 -4.16 17.76
CA GLN A 278 -14.46 -4.51 19.02
C GLN A 278 -13.43 -5.62 18.80
N LEU A 279 -12.38 -5.60 19.61
CA LEU A 279 -11.40 -6.69 19.70
C LEU A 279 -11.48 -7.29 21.10
N GLU A 280 -11.88 -8.55 21.20
CA GLU A 280 -11.92 -9.25 22.48
C GLU A 280 -10.52 -9.64 22.95
N ASP A 281 -10.38 -9.90 24.25
CA ASP A 281 -9.15 -10.49 24.80
C ASP A 281 -8.76 -11.74 24.01
N TYR A 282 -7.47 -12.04 23.84
CA TYR A 282 -7.01 -13.29 23.22
C TYR A 282 -7.55 -13.60 21.80
N VAL A 283 -8.18 -12.63 21.11
CA VAL A 283 -8.75 -12.83 19.77
C VAL A 283 -7.71 -13.33 18.77
N PHE A 284 -6.47 -12.85 18.88
CA PHE A 284 -5.35 -13.29 18.04
C PHE A 284 -4.40 -14.28 18.75
N SER A 285 -4.87 -14.99 19.78
CA SER A 285 -3.99 -15.80 20.66
C SER A 285 -3.22 -16.93 19.97
N LYS A 286 -3.66 -17.36 18.78
CA LYS A 286 -3.03 -18.41 17.97
C LYS A 286 -2.11 -17.87 16.88
N LEU A 287 -1.99 -16.56 16.72
CA LEU A 287 -1.22 -15.93 15.62
C LEU A 287 0.20 -15.57 16.07
N GLY A 288 0.93 -16.55 16.63
CA GLY A 288 2.27 -16.32 17.19
C GLY A 288 3.33 -15.89 16.18
N ARG A 289 3.13 -16.24 14.90
CA ARG A 289 4.00 -15.93 13.76
C ARG A 289 3.62 -14.67 12.98
N LEU A 290 2.54 -14.00 13.39
CA LEU A 290 2.04 -12.83 12.66
C LEU A 290 3.03 -11.67 12.80
N GLU A 291 3.45 -11.12 11.67
CA GLU A 291 4.42 -10.02 11.59
C GLU A 291 3.71 -8.69 11.31
N THR A 292 2.62 -8.71 10.53
CA THR A 292 1.84 -7.51 10.18
C THR A 292 0.35 -7.74 10.42
N LEU A 293 -0.26 -6.81 11.17
CA LEU A 293 -1.70 -6.76 11.43
C LEU A 293 -2.26 -5.39 11.04
N ASN A 294 -3.08 -5.38 10.00
CA ASN A 294 -3.74 -4.18 9.50
C ASN A 294 -5.22 -4.18 9.91
N LEU A 295 -5.60 -3.20 10.72
CA LEU A 295 -6.95 -3.00 11.26
C LEU A 295 -7.43 -1.55 11.07
N TRP A 296 -6.78 -0.80 10.18
CA TRP A 296 -7.08 0.61 9.94
C TRP A 296 -8.41 0.81 9.21
N TYR A 297 -8.99 2.01 9.34
CA TYR A 297 -10.33 2.36 8.83
C TYR A 297 -11.39 1.30 9.12
N ASN A 298 -11.48 0.87 10.37
CA ASN A 298 -12.61 0.10 10.91
C ASN A 298 -13.44 0.98 11.86
N SER A 299 -14.36 0.39 12.61
CA SER A 299 -15.16 1.06 13.63
C SER A 299 -14.77 0.64 15.06
N ILE A 300 -13.50 0.27 15.28
CA ILE A 300 -13.05 -0.30 16.56
C ILE A 300 -13.14 0.78 17.64
N SER A 301 -13.98 0.56 18.64
CA SER A 301 -14.15 1.48 19.79
C SER A 301 -13.66 0.90 21.11
N SER A 302 -13.52 -0.42 21.20
CA SER A 302 -13.05 -1.13 22.40
C SER A 302 -12.05 -2.22 22.03
N ILE A 303 -10.98 -2.33 22.83
CA ILE A 303 -9.94 -3.34 22.71
C ILE A 303 -9.74 -3.98 24.09
N GLY A 304 -9.85 -5.29 24.17
CA GLY A 304 -9.55 -6.06 25.37
C GLY A 304 -8.08 -5.94 25.77
N ALA A 305 -7.79 -5.90 27.06
CA ALA A 305 -6.44 -5.74 27.60
C ALA A 305 -5.45 -6.83 27.14
N CYS A 306 -5.95 -8.02 26.80
CA CYS A 306 -5.17 -9.15 26.33
C CYS A 306 -5.33 -9.44 24.83
N ALA A 307 -5.93 -8.53 24.05
CA ALA A 307 -6.21 -8.76 22.62
C ALA A 307 -4.96 -9.16 21.81
N PHE A 308 -3.82 -8.50 22.07
CA PHE A 308 -2.57 -8.69 21.33
C PHE A 308 -1.52 -9.56 22.05
N ARG A 309 -1.85 -10.12 23.23
CA ARG A 309 -0.86 -10.69 24.18
C ARG A 309 0.06 -11.78 23.59
N GLN A 310 -0.39 -12.56 22.60
CA GLN A 310 0.40 -13.66 22.01
C GLN A 310 1.06 -13.33 20.67
N LEU A 311 0.94 -12.09 20.18
CA LEU A 311 1.49 -11.65 18.89
C LEU A 311 3.01 -11.36 19.00
N ARG A 312 3.81 -12.38 19.34
CA ARG A 312 5.22 -12.24 19.71
C ARG A 312 6.13 -11.85 18.54
N ALA A 313 5.76 -12.24 17.31
CA ALA A 313 6.49 -11.90 16.09
C ALA A 313 6.04 -10.57 15.47
N LEU A 314 5.04 -9.88 16.03
CA LEU A 314 4.42 -8.73 15.39
C LEU A 314 5.40 -7.55 15.32
N GLN A 315 5.61 -7.07 14.10
CA GLN A 315 6.49 -5.95 13.78
C GLN A 315 5.70 -4.69 13.44
N THR A 316 4.53 -4.84 12.83
CA THR A 316 3.69 -3.73 12.37
C THR A 316 2.25 -3.90 12.86
N LEU A 317 1.76 -2.91 13.60
CA LEU A 317 0.37 -2.83 14.04
C LEU A 317 -0.24 -1.51 13.58
N GLN A 318 -1.25 -1.59 12.71
CA GLN A 318 -1.95 -0.44 12.15
C GLN A 318 -3.40 -0.40 12.64
N LEU A 319 -3.74 0.62 13.45
CA LEU A 319 -5.05 0.83 14.07
C LEU A 319 -5.61 2.22 13.72
N GLN A 320 -5.02 2.93 12.76
CA GLN A 320 -5.43 4.28 12.42
C GLN A 320 -6.84 4.36 11.83
N GLY A 321 -7.53 5.48 12.03
CA GLY A 321 -8.86 5.69 11.45
C GLY A 321 -9.96 4.85 12.11
N ASN A 322 -9.84 4.57 13.41
CA ASN A 322 -10.84 3.85 14.20
C ASN A 322 -11.55 4.81 15.19
N ALA A 323 -12.36 4.27 16.09
CA ALA A 323 -13.08 5.02 17.11
C ALA A 323 -12.53 4.79 18.53
N ILE A 324 -11.25 4.44 18.67
CA ILE A 324 -10.65 4.05 19.96
C ILE A 324 -10.53 5.28 20.85
N ALA A 325 -11.16 5.23 22.03
CA ALA A 325 -11.13 6.32 23.00
C ALA A 325 -10.18 6.06 24.19
N VAL A 326 -9.99 4.79 24.55
CA VAL A 326 -9.19 4.36 25.71
C VAL A 326 -8.36 3.14 25.32
N LEU A 327 -7.11 3.13 25.75
CA LEU A 327 -6.21 1.98 25.65
C LEU A 327 -6.03 1.37 27.05
N PRO A 328 -6.26 0.06 27.23
CA PRO A 328 -5.94 -0.63 28.47
C PRO A 328 -4.46 -0.54 28.84
N ALA A 329 -4.16 -0.61 30.14
CA ALA A 329 -2.78 -0.76 30.60
C ALA A 329 -2.17 -2.06 30.06
N GLU A 330 -0.87 -2.04 29.80
CA GLU A 330 -0.09 -3.18 29.30
C GLU A 330 -0.53 -3.77 27.95
N LEU A 331 -1.43 -3.10 27.20
CA LEU A 331 -1.97 -3.59 25.93
C LEU A 331 -0.87 -4.01 24.93
N PHE A 332 0.24 -3.27 24.89
CA PHE A 332 1.35 -3.53 23.97
C PHE A 332 2.58 -4.18 24.64
N ALA A 333 2.51 -4.52 25.93
CA ALA A 333 3.66 -4.96 26.72
C ALA A 333 4.37 -6.20 26.13
N ASN A 334 3.60 -7.13 25.56
CA ASN A 334 4.12 -8.39 25.03
C ASN A 334 4.63 -8.31 23.59
N LEU A 335 4.49 -7.17 22.91
CA LEU A 335 4.85 -7.00 21.49
C LEU A 335 6.34 -6.67 21.33
N THR A 336 7.21 -7.57 21.80
CA THR A 336 8.67 -7.31 21.89
C THR A 336 9.36 -7.16 20.54
N ALA A 337 8.77 -7.67 19.46
CA ALA A 337 9.24 -7.50 18.09
C ALA A 337 8.72 -6.22 17.41
N LEU A 338 7.79 -5.48 18.02
CA LEU A 338 7.07 -4.37 17.40
C LEU A 338 8.03 -3.24 17.02
N ARG A 339 7.90 -2.75 15.78
CA ARG A 339 8.68 -1.67 15.20
C ARG A 339 7.84 -0.44 14.89
N VAL A 340 6.63 -0.67 14.39
CA VAL A 340 5.72 0.36 13.92
C VAL A 340 4.37 0.19 14.60
N LEU A 341 3.93 1.25 15.31
CA LEU A 341 2.59 1.36 15.86
C LEU A 341 1.91 2.63 15.32
N ASN A 342 0.78 2.47 14.65
CA ASN A 342 -0.02 3.60 14.20
C ASN A 342 -1.39 3.59 14.87
N LEU A 343 -1.65 4.60 15.68
CA LEU A 343 -2.90 4.87 16.41
C LEU A 343 -3.50 6.23 15.99
N SER A 344 -3.03 6.82 14.89
CA SER A 344 -3.52 8.11 14.41
C SER A 344 -4.99 8.07 14.02
N HIS A 345 -5.65 9.23 13.91
CA HIS A 345 -7.06 9.32 13.50
C HIS A 345 -7.99 8.44 14.37
N ASN A 346 -7.83 8.53 15.69
CA ASN A 346 -8.70 7.87 16.67
C ASN A 346 -9.35 8.92 17.58
N LYS A 347 -9.94 8.49 18.70
CA LYS A 347 -10.64 9.35 19.67
C LYS A 347 -9.94 9.38 21.03
N LEU A 348 -8.63 9.09 21.08
CA LEU A 348 -7.88 9.01 22.33
C LEU A 348 -7.88 10.36 23.04
N GLN A 349 -8.30 10.39 24.30
CA GLN A 349 -8.33 11.61 25.12
C GLN A 349 -7.15 11.71 26.09
N GLN A 350 -6.61 10.56 26.48
CA GLN A 350 -5.47 10.43 27.37
C GLN A 350 -4.64 9.21 27.00
N LEU A 351 -3.35 9.25 27.32
CA LEU A 351 -2.48 8.09 27.25
C LEU A 351 -2.13 7.63 28.67
N GLY A 352 -2.61 6.44 29.04
CA GLY A 352 -2.50 5.91 30.40
C GLY A 352 -1.10 5.46 30.80
N ALA A 353 -0.90 5.23 32.10
CA ALA A 353 0.33 4.67 32.64
C ALA A 353 0.58 3.27 32.07
N HIS A 354 1.84 2.96 31.73
CA HIS A 354 2.27 1.60 31.35
C HIS A 354 1.46 0.95 30.21
N VAL A 355 0.87 1.72 29.29
CA VAL A 355 0.18 1.16 28.10
C VAL A 355 1.13 0.27 27.26
N PHE A 356 2.42 0.62 27.23
CA PHE A 356 3.50 -0.15 26.62
C PHE A 356 4.19 -1.14 27.58
N GLY A 357 3.61 -1.36 28.77
CA GLY A 357 4.15 -2.25 29.80
C GLY A 357 5.36 -1.71 30.56
N SER A 358 5.93 -2.57 31.39
CA SER A 358 7.18 -2.32 32.15
C SER A 358 8.42 -2.87 31.46
N THR A 359 8.25 -3.73 30.44
CA THR A 359 9.33 -4.30 29.63
C THR A 359 9.75 -3.38 28.51
N LEU A 360 11.05 -3.18 28.32
CA LEU A 360 11.58 -2.31 27.26
C LEU A 360 11.23 -2.86 25.86
N LEU A 361 10.53 -2.06 25.06
CA LEU A 361 10.24 -2.38 23.66
C LEU A 361 11.42 -1.95 22.78
N ARG A 362 12.45 -2.80 22.72
CA ARG A 362 13.74 -2.49 22.07
C ARG A 362 13.66 -2.20 20.58
N ASN A 363 12.65 -2.74 19.90
CA ASN A 363 12.49 -2.62 18.47
C ASN A 363 11.54 -1.48 18.07
N LEU A 364 10.77 -0.92 19.00
CA LEU A 364 9.74 0.07 18.67
C LEU A 364 10.41 1.40 18.34
N SER A 365 10.40 1.75 17.05
CA SER A 365 11.07 2.94 16.53
C SER A 365 10.09 4.03 16.09
N TYR A 366 8.85 3.67 15.76
CA TYR A 366 7.83 4.60 15.26
C TYR A 366 6.52 4.45 16.03
N VAL A 367 6.04 5.56 16.59
CA VAL A 367 4.70 5.68 17.20
C VAL A 367 3.99 6.91 16.66
N ASP A 368 2.81 6.68 16.08
CA ASP A 368 1.94 7.76 15.60
C ASP A 368 0.64 7.83 16.41
N LEU A 369 0.47 8.95 17.11
CA LEU A 369 -0.71 9.31 17.92
C LEU A 369 -1.40 10.57 17.38
N SER A 370 -1.08 10.96 16.14
CA SER A 370 -1.61 12.16 15.49
C SER A 370 -3.13 12.11 15.31
N TYR A 371 -3.78 13.27 15.13
CA TYR A 371 -5.22 13.33 14.84
C TYR A 371 -6.06 12.57 15.88
N ASN A 372 -5.79 12.83 17.16
CA ASN A 372 -6.57 12.31 18.28
C ASN A 372 -7.17 13.50 19.07
N SER A 373 -7.55 13.28 20.32
CA SER A 373 -8.04 14.33 21.21
C SER A 373 -7.25 14.35 22.53
N LEU A 374 -5.96 13.99 22.49
CA LEU A 374 -5.11 13.88 23.67
C LEU A 374 -4.99 15.23 24.37
N GLN A 375 -5.47 15.31 25.60
CA GLN A 375 -5.33 16.47 26.47
C GLN A 375 -4.20 16.28 27.49
N GLN A 376 -3.95 15.02 27.88
CA GLN A 376 -2.99 14.65 28.90
C GLN A 376 -2.23 13.39 28.51
N LEU A 377 -0.93 13.38 28.84
CA LEU A 377 -0.06 12.22 28.74
C LEU A 377 0.37 11.85 30.15
N HIS A 378 0.05 10.65 30.61
CA HIS A 378 0.48 10.22 31.93
C HIS A 378 2.01 10.19 32.01
N ALA A 379 2.61 10.65 33.12
CA ALA A 379 4.07 10.78 33.28
C ALA A 379 4.87 9.53 32.86
N LEU A 380 4.32 8.34 33.11
CA LEU A 380 4.93 7.04 32.82
C LEU A 380 4.51 6.41 31.48
N ALA A 381 3.75 7.11 30.64
CA ALA A 381 3.18 6.55 29.41
C ALA A 381 4.25 5.99 28.47
N PHE A 382 5.38 6.68 28.29
CA PHE A 382 6.47 6.28 27.39
C PHE A 382 7.69 5.65 28.10
N SER A 383 7.54 5.26 29.37
CA SER A 383 8.65 4.78 30.20
C SER A 383 9.40 3.56 29.64
N SER A 384 8.75 2.75 28.80
CA SER A 384 9.35 1.56 28.18
C SER A 384 9.92 1.77 26.77
N LEU A 385 9.98 3.02 26.28
CA LEU A 385 10.33 3.35 24.89
C LEU A 385 11.67 4.09 24.67
N PRO A 386 12.81 3.69 25.28
CA PRO A 386 14.06 4.43 25.13
C PRO A 386 14.71 4.34 23.74
N PHE A 387 14.19 3.49 22.86
CA PHE A 387 14.68 3.28 21.49
C PHE A 387 13.83 3.97 20.42
N LEU A 388 12.75 4.66 20.83
CA LEU A 388 11.87 5.35 19.90
C LEU A 388 12.64 6.44 19.15
N LEU A 389 12.51 6.44 17.82
CA LEU A 389 13.14 7.41 16.93
C LEU A 389 12.16 8.50 16.52
N GLU A 390 10.89 8.12 16.33
CA GLU A 390 9.85 9.00 15.82
C GLU A 390 8.58 8.92 16.67
N LEU A 391 8.15 10.07 17.17
CA LEU A 391 6.90 10.25 17.89
C LEU A 391 6.08 11.36 17.24
N ARG A 392 4.88 11.02 16.78
CA ARG A 392 3.95 12.01 16.21
C ARG A 392 2.76 12.25 17.13
N LEU A 393 2.55 13.51 17.49
CA LEU A 393 1.49 14.00 18.36
C LEU A 393 0.73 15.18 17.73
N GLN A 394 0.93 15.47 16.44
CA GLN A 394 0.25 16.55 15.73
C GLN A 394 -1.29 16.42 15.81
N ARG A 395 -2.01 17.55 15.77
CA ARG A 395 -3.48 17.59 15.82
C ARG A 395 -4.05 16.84 17.03
N ASN A 396 -3.64 17.28 18.21
CA ASN A 396 -4.19 16.86 19.49
C ASN A 396 -4.63 18.11 20.29
N LYS A 397 -4.83 17.99 21.60
CA LYS A 397 -5.30 19.07 22.48
C LYS A 397 -4.36 19.29 23.67
N LEU A 398 -3.08 19.02 23.49
CA LEU A 398 -2.07 19.16 24.56
C LEU A 398 -1.88 20.64 24.90
N LEU A 399 -1.94 20.96 26.19
CA LEU A 399 -1.74 22.32 26.72
C LEU A 399 -0.31 22.58 27.21
N GLN A 400 0.34 21.53 27.71
CA GLN A 400 1.68 21.55 28.26
C GLN A 400 2.34 20.19 28.09
N LEU A 401 3.66 20.15 28.24
CA LEU A 401 4.46 18.93 28.21
C LEU A 401 5.07 18.69 29.58
N ASP A 402 5.18 17.42 29.98
CA ASP A 402 5.85 17.02 31.23
C ASP A 402 7.19 16.36 30.89
N ILE A 403 8.27 16.81 31.52
CA ILE A 403 9.63 16.26 31.35
C ILE A 403 9.65 14.73 31.48
N ARG A 404 8.83 14.16 32.37
CA ARG A 404 8.77 12.72 32.66
C ARG A 404 8.30 11.91 31.46
N ASN A 405 7.51 12.49 30.54
CA ASN A 405 7.09 11.83 29.32
C ASN A 405 8.25 11.65 28.33
N PHE A 406 9.17 12.62 28.26
CA PHE A 406 10.17 12.71 27.20
C PHE A 406 11.57 12.28 27.66
N ALA A 407 11.90 12.42 28.94
CA ALA A 407 13.18 11.95 29.51
C ALA A 407 13.51 10.47 29.22
N PRO A 408 12.52 9.53 29.14
CA PRO A 408 12.80 8.17 28.72
C PRO A 408 13.22 8.02 27.25
N LEU A 409 12.80 8.93 26.35
CA LEU A 409 12.93 8.83 24.89
C LEU A 409 14.32 9.21 24.37
N ARG A 410 15.36 8.54 24.87
CA ARG A 410 16.79 8.90 24.68
C ARG A 410 17.31 8.87 23.25
N ARG A 411 16.55 8.32 22.30
CA ARG A 411 16.92 8.22 20.88
C ARG A 411 15.99 9.01 19.96
N LEU A 412 15.07 9.80 20.52
CA LEU A 412 14.08 10.53 19.73
C LEU A 412 14.78 11.50 18.78
N GLN A 413 14.49 11.36 17.49
CA GLN A 413 15.04 12.16 16.40
C GLN A 413 13.96 13.06 15.77
N LEU A 414 12.71 12.60 15.75
CA LEU A 414 11.58 13.32 15.17
C LEU A 414 10.44 13.43 16.17
N LEU A 415 10.00 14.66 16.44
CA LEU A 415 8.86 14.96 17.28
C LEU A 415 7.93 15.96 16.59
N THR A 416 6.69 15.56 16.33
CA THR A 416 5.65 16.48 15.85
C THR A 416 4.64 16.79 16.94
N LEU A 417 4.46 18.09 17.20
CA LEU A 417 3.52 18.66 18.17
C LEU A 417 2.64 19.74 17.49
N SER A 418 2.68 19.82 16.16
CA SER A 418 1.96 20.77 15.34
C SER A 418 0.46 20.73 15.62
N GLU A 419 -0.23 21.87 15.55
CA GLU A 419 -1.68 21.93 15.74
C GLU A 419 -2.16 21.34 17.08
N ASN A 420 -1.45 21.69 18.17
CA ASN A 420 -1.90 21.46 19.56
C ASN A 420 -2.33 22.81 20.19
N ARG A 421 -2.35 22.89 21.52
CA ARG A 421 -2.72 24.09 22.28
C ARG A 421 -1.63 24.45 23.30
N LEU A 422 -0.37 24.17 22.95
CA LEU A 422 0.76 24.38 23.86
C LEU A 422 0.91 25.87 24.18
N LEU A 423 0.87 26.20 25.47
CA LEU A 423 1.01 27.57 25.97
C LEU A 423 2.49 27.94 26.22
N GLN A 424 3.27 26.97 26.68
CA GLN A 424 4.70 27.11 26.92
C GLN A 424 5.42 25.78 26.71
N LEU A 425 6.74 25.86 26.54
CA LEU A 425 7.66 24.74 26.61
C LEU A 425 8.69 25.05 27.68
N ASP A 426 8.79 24.21 28.71
CA ASP A 426 9.70 24.45 29.82
C ASP A 426 11.14 24.07 29.46
N GLU A 427 12.11 24.73 30.10
CA GLU A 427 13.55 24.51 29.90
C GLU A 427 13.94 23.04 30.11
N ASP A 428 13.39 22.45 31.17
CA ASP A 428 13.57 21.04 31.54
C ASP A 428 13.11 20.09 30.44
N VAL A 429 12.01 20.39 29.73
CA VAL A 429 11.52 19.55 28.63
C VAL A 429 12.47 19.64 27.44
N LEU A 430 12.88 20.85 27.06
CA LEU A 430 13.83 21.07 25.96
C LEU A 430 15.18 20.38 26.21
N SER A 431 15.61 20.29 27.47
CA SER A 431 16.83 19.60 27.87
C SER A 431 16.80 18.09 27.59
N THR A 432 15.63 17.48 27.44
CA THR A 432 15.50 16.03 27.15
C THR A 432 15.75 15.69 25.68
N PHE A 433 15.70 16.67 24.78
CA PHE A 433 15.71 16.48 23.33
C PHE A 433 17.12 16.47 22.72
N ASP A 434 18.06 15.78 23.37
CA ASP A 434 19.48 15.78 22.98
C ASP A 434 19.74 15.22 21.58
N LYS A 435 18.93 14.27 21.11
CA LYS A 435 19.07 13.59 19.80
C LYS A 435 18.12 14.10 18.73
N LEU A 436 17.29 15.09 19.06
CA LEU A 436 16.24 15.56 18.19
C LEU A 436 16.83 16.31 16.99
N GLN A 437 16.42 15.90 15.80
CA GLN A 437 16.82 16.48 14.51
C GLN A 437 15.70 17.31 13.89
N LEU A 438 14.45 16.90 14.10
CA LEU A 438 13.27 17.56 13.57
C LEU A 438 12.25 17.77 14.70
N LEU A 439 11.85 19.04 14.89
CA LEU A 439 10.83 19.45 15.85
C LEU A 439 9.75 20.27 15.16
N GLU A 440 8.49 19.83 15.19
CA GLU A 440 7.38 20.64 14.68
C GLU A 440 6.51 21.13 15.85
N ILE A 441 6.47 22.44 16.07
CA ILE A 441 5.67 23.09 17.13
C ILE A 441 4.77 24.20 16.55
N ASN A 442 4.60 24.23 15.24
CA ASN A 442 3.80 25.21 14.53
C ASN A 442 2.30 25.08 14.86
N ASN A 443 1.56 26.17 14.70
CA ASN A 443 0.12 26.24 14.98
C ASN A 443 -0.20 25.80 16.43
N ASN A 444 0.48 26.39 17.41
CA ASN A 444 0.21 26.26 18.84
C ASN A 444 -0.10 27.66 19.43
N GLN A 445 -0.06 27.80 20.76
CA GLN A 445 -0.28 29.06 21.47
C GLN A 445 1.01 29.55 22.15
N LEU A 446 2.17 29.24 21.59
CA LEU A 446 3.47 29.62 22.15
C LEU A 446 3.75 31.11 21.89
N SER A 447 4.01 31.87 22.95
CA SER A 447 4.39 33.29 22.83
C SER A 447 5.87 33.56 23.01
N TYR A 448 6.60 32.60 23.59
CA TYR A 448 8.04 32.65 23.81
C TYR A 448 8.58 31.21 23.98
N LEU A 449 9.90 31.07 23.84
CA LEU A 449 10.63 29.91 24.34
C LEU A 449 11.51 30.34 25.53
N PRO A 450 11.91 29.40 26.41
CA PRO A 450 12.91 29.65 27.44
C PRO A 450 14.19 30.25 26.86
N ALA A 451 15.05 30.80 27.73
CA ALA A 451 16.34 31.32 27.29
C ALA A 451 17.13 30.22 26.56
N LEU A 452 17.39 30.41 25.27
CA LEU A 452 17.93 29.37 24.40
C LEU A 452 19.44 29.25 24.61
N ALA A 453 19.85 28.39 25.54
CA ALA A 453 21.25 28.09 25.77
C ALA A 453 21.91 27.46 24.51
N PRO A 454 23.20 27.72 24.23
CA PRO A 454 23.90 27.16 23.06
C PRO A 454 23.90 25.63 23.00
N HIS A 455 23.73 24.96 24.14
CA HIS A 455 23.79 23.50 24.26
C HIS A 455 22.45 22.80 24.04
N TYR A 456 21.32 23.52 24.02
CA TYR A 456 20.02 22.88 23.81
C TYR A 456 19.84 22.42 22.38
N LEU A 457 19.17 21.27 22.22
CA LEU A 457 18.82 20.70 20.92
C LEU A 457 20.04 20.59 20.00
N PRO A 458 21.17 19.99 20.43
CA PRO A 458 22.46 20.12 19.76
C PRO A 458 22.49 19.56 18.33
N HIS A 459 21.60 18.62 18.02
CA HIS A 459 21.49 17.97 16.71
C HIS A 459 20.31 18.46 15.86
N LEU A 460 19.62 19.53 16.27
CA LEU A 460 18.47 20.06 15.55
C LEU A 460 18.89 20.57 14.17
N GLN A 461 18.16 20.15 13.15
CA GLN A 461 18.38 20.52 11.75
C GLN A 461 17.16 21.26 11.19
N HIS A 462 15.96 20.86 11.60
CA HIS A 462 14.70 21.42 11.13
C HIS A 462 13.77 21.74 12.30
N ILE A 463 13.16 22.93 12.30
CA ILE A 463 12.11 23.29 13.26
C ILE A 463 10.97 24.06 12.61
N GLN A 464 9.73 23.65 12.81
CA GLN A 464 8.56 24.43 12.35
C GLN A 464 7.97 25.21 13.52
N ILE A 465 8.00 26.54 13.44
CA ILE A 465 7.56 27.45 14.53
C ILE A 465 6.39 28.38 14.15
N GLU A 466 6.00 28.39 12.89
CA GLU A 466 4.98 29.31 12.35
C GLU A 466 3.59 29.11 12.98
N GLY A 467 2.71 30.11 12.87
CA GLY A 467 1.35 29.99 13.40
C GLY A 467 1.23 30.00 14.92
N ASN A 468 2.21 30.57 15.61
CA ASN A 468 2.19 30.78 17.05
C ASN A 468 2.14 32.29 17.36
N PRO A 469 1.50 32.72 18.45
CA PRO A 469 1.40 34.11 18.88
C PRO A 469 2.72 34.63 19.49
N TRP A 470 3.83 34.51 18.74
CA TRP A 470 5.15 34.94 19.18
C TRP A 470 5.16 36.44 19.50
N GLN A 471 5.80 36.84 20.60
CA GLN A 471 6.20 38.23 20.76
C GLN A 471 7.31 38.54 19.76
N CYS A 472 7.26 39.67 19.05
CA CYS A 472 8.26 39.96 18.02
C CYS A 472 9.70 39.97 18.56
N SER A 473 9.93 40.50 19.77
CA SER A 473 11.24 40.43 20.44
C SER A 473 11.70 38.99 20.71
N CYS A 474 10.80 38.10 21.11
CA CYS A 474 11.12 36.68 21.31
C CYS A 474 11.39 35.97 19.98
N LEU A 475 10.66 36.31 18.92
CA LEU A 475 10.87 35.74 17.59
C LEU A 475 12.22 36.19 17.01
N ASP A 476 12.62 37.44 17.20
CA ASP A 476 13.92 37.95 16.76
C ASP A 476 15.08 37.20 17.46
N GLU A 477 14.97 36.99 18.78
CA GLU A 477 15.93 36.18 19.54
C GLU A 477 15.99 34.73 19.04
N LEU A 478 14.83 34.09 18.84
CA LEU A 478 14.73 32.70 18.35
C LEU A 478 15.30 32.55 16.94
N THR A 479 14.91 33.41 16.00
CA THR A 479 15.36 33.34 14.60
C THR A 479 16.86 33.63 14.47
N SER A 480 17.40 34.55 15.29
CA SER A 480 18.84 34.79 15.38
C SER A 480 19.59 33.54 15.87
N TRP A 481 19.08 32.89 16.92
CA TRP A 481 19.66 31.64 17.45
C TRP A 481 19.60 30.50 16.43
N LEU A 482 18.50 30.35 15.70
CA LEU A 482 18.35 29.34 14.64
C LEU A 482 19.29 29.61 13.47
N HIS A 483 19.42 30.87 13.05
CA HIS A 483 20.27 31.27 11.93
C HIS A 483 21.75 31.03 12.22
N GLN A 484 22.22 31.41 13.41
CA GLN A 484 23.60 31.15 13.86
C GLN A 484 23.96 29.66 13.84
N ARG A 485 22.97 28.80 14.04
CA ARG A 485 23.12 27.34 14.07
C ARG A 485 22.76 26.63 12.76
N GLN A 486 22.44 27.39 11.71
CA GLN A 486 22.02 26.86 10.41
C GLN A 486 20.81 25.90 10.48
N VAL A 487 19.91 26.11 11.44
CA VAL A 487 18.68 25.32 11.57
C VAL A 487 17.63 25.86 10.60
N VAL A 488 17.02 24.99 9.80
CA VAL A 488 15.98 25.37 8.84
C VAL A 488 14.65 25.54 9.55
N TYR A 489 14.07 26.74 9.50
CA TYR A 489 12.77 27.03 10.13
C TYR A 489 11.71 27.68 9.23
N THR A 490 12.11 28.09 8.03
CA THR A 490 11.23 28.71 7.05
C THR A 490 10.68 27.65 6.09
N ARG A 491 9.38 27.72 5.80
CA ARG A 491 8.77 26.90 4.74
C ARG A 491 8.44 27.79 3.54
N ALA A 492 9.10 27.53 2.42
CA ALA A 492 8.85 28.27 1.19
C ALA A 492 7.37 28.17 0.79
N GLY A 493 6.72 29.32 0.56
CA GLY A 493 5.32 29.39 0.17
C GLY A 493 4.30 29.32 1.32
N SER A 494 4.73 29.33 2.60
CA SER A 494 3.77 29.43 3.71
C SER A 494 3.14 30.84 3.75
N ALA A 495 1.86 30.91 4.15
CA ALA A 495 1.13 32.19 4.28
C ALA A 495 1.80 33.16 5.25
N TYR A 496 2.56 32.64 6.22
CA TYR A 496 3.27 33.45 7.20
C TYR A 496 4.51 34.12 6.56
N TYR A 497 5.32 33.35 5.83
CA TYR A 497 6.54 33.89 5.19
C TYR A 497 6.26 34.62 3.87
N SER A 498 5.06 34.48 3.29
CA SER A 498 4.60 35.31 2.17
C SER A 498 3.96 36.63 2.59
N GLY A 499 3.81 36.88 3.91
CA GLY A 499 3.20 38.09 4.45
C GLY A 499 1.67 38.11 4.45
N GLN A 500 1.01 37.00 4.12
CA GLN A 500 -0.46 36.87 4.19
C GLN A 500 -0.97 36.69 5.63
N LYS A 501 -0.11 36.29 6.57
CA LYS A 501 -0.42 36.15 8.00
C LYS A 501 0.71 36.73 8.85
N PRO A 502 0.40 37.32 10.03
CA PRO A 502 1.43 37.84 10.92
C PRO A 502 2.29 36.70 11.49
N LEU A 503 3.60 36.95 11.61
CA LEU A 503 4.55 36.04 12.25
C LEU A 503 4.65 36.24 13.78
N CYS A 504 4.33 37.45 14.25
CA CYS A 504 4.45 37.85 15.65
C CYS A 504 3.49 38.98 16.02
N VAL A 505 3.32 39.20 17.32
CA VAL A 505 2.57 40.29 17.93
C VAL A 505 3.56 41.31 18.50
N VAL A 506 3.36 42.58 18.16
CA VAL A 506 4.14 43.70 18.72
C VAL A 506 3.63 43.99 20.13
N THR A 507 4.48 43.83 21.14
CA THR A 507 4.13 44.11 22.54
C THR A 507 4.27 45.59 22.87
N PRO A 508 3.43 46.17 23.75
CA PRO A 508 3.53 47.59 24.12
C PRO A 508 4.81 47.91 24.91
N THR A 509 5.48 49.02 24.58
CA THR A 509 6.65 49.57 25.28
C THR A 509 6.35 49.89 26.76
N PRO A 510 7.31 49.67 27.70
CA PRO A 510 8.76 49.75 27.48
C PRO A 510 9.50 48.41 27.40
N MET A 511 8.82 47.27 27.14
CA MET A 511 9.49 45.98 27.05
C MET A 511 10.26 45.81 25.74
N GLN A 512 11.52 46.28 25.71
CA GLN A 512 12.47 46.02 24.62
C GLN A 512 13.00 44.57 24.62
N GLN A 513 12.60 43.73 25.57
CA GLN A 513 13.11 42.37 25.77
C GLN A 513 11.99 41.34 25.76
N CYS A 514 12.31 40.11 25.38
CA CYS A 514 11.37 38.98 25.39
C CYS A 514 10.88 38.66 26.82
N LEU A 515 9.57 38.83 27.08
CA LEU A 515 8.94 38.48 28.35
C LEU A 515 8.69 36.96 28.41
N ARG A 516 9.30 36.31 29.40
CA ARG A 516 9.28 34.84 29.59
C ARG A 516 8.56 34.43 30.86
N ASP A 517 7.43 35.07 31.13
CA ASP A 517 6.56 34.74 32.25
C ASP A 517 5.14 34.56 31.74
N LEU A 518 4.60 33.34 31.88
CA LEU A 518 3.32 32.97 31.28
C LEU A 518 2.18 33.82 31.83
N LEU A 519 2.17 34.12 33.14
CA LEU A 519 1.12 34.91 33.77
C LEU A 519 1.14 36.36 33.26
N ALA A 520 2.32 36.96 33.14
CA ALA A 520 2.48 38.29 32.60
C ALA A 520 2.13 38.36 31.10
N VAL A 521 2.51 37.34 30.30
CA VAL A 521 2.13 37.22 28.88
C VAL A 521 0.62 37.10 28.72
N GLN A 522 -0.04 36.31 29.56
CA GLN A 522 -1.49 36.18 29.56
C GLN A 522 -2.19 37.49 29.96
N ALA A 523 -1.64 38.22 30.95
CA ALA A 523 -2.17 39.51 31.36
C ALA A 523 -2.12 40.58 30.25
N LEU A 524 -1.12 40.48 29.35
CA LEU A 524 -1.01 41.34 28.17
C LEU A 524 -1.96 40.96 27.03
N GLY A 525 -2.65 39.83 27.13
CA GLY A 525 -3.63 39.40 26.14
C GLY A 525 -3.04 39.02 24.78
N ILE A 526 -1.76 38.64 24.71
CA ILE A 526 -1.02 38.44 23.43
C ILE A 526 -1.70 37.37 22.56
N VAL A 527 -2.11 36.25 23.16
CA VAL A 527 -2.79 35.16 22.44
C VAL A 527 -4.13 35.64 21.86
N GLN A 528 -4.93 36.37 22.65
CA GLN A 528 -6.23 36.89 22.20
C GLN A 528 -6.07 37.91 21.07
N HIS A 529 -5.03 38.76 21.10
CA HIS A 529 -4.76 39.70 20.01
C HIS A 529 -4.36 38.96 18.73
N TYR A 530 -3.53 37.93 18.83
CA TYR A 530 -3.11 37.14 17.67
C TYR A 530 -4.27 36.39 17.02
N GLU A 531 -5.21 35.86 17.81
CA GLU A 531 -6.39 35.15 17.30
C GLU A 531 -7.41 36.09 16.60
N GLN A 532 -7.30 37.41 16.79
CA GLN A 532 -8.15 38.41 16.14
C GLN A 532 -7.60 38.95 14.81
N ILE A 533 -6.33 38.66 14.49
CA ILE A 533 -5.63 39.07 13.27
C ILE A 533 -5.67 37.92 12.25
#